data_AF-A0A8T4NEM8-F1
#
_entry.id   AF-A0A8T4NEM8-F1
#
_cell.length_a   1.000
_cell.length_b   1.000
_cell.length_c   1.000
_cell.angle_alpha   90.00
_cell.angle_beta   90.00
_cell.angle_gamma   90.00
#
_symmetry.space_group_name_H-M   'P 1'
#
loop_
_entity.id
_entity.type
_entity.pdbx_description
1 polymer ?
#
loop_
_entity_poly.entity_id
_entity_poly.type
_entity_poly.pdbx_seq_one_letter_code
_entity_poly.pdbx_strand_id
1 'polypeptide(L)'
;MSVTEMMVANPKISLAVFSVVVTLISTLVQKYFTDQEHLKSLKKRQKEIQAEIRKTKEPSVMQELNLEMMQLTGVMFKSSMKPMFVTIIPFIILFVWLKSVYSVAIPGSWWIFPLWIWYYLGYSIVASIILRKVLKVA
;
A
#
# COMPACT_ATOMS: atom_id res chain seq x y z
N MET A 1 25.45 -22.35 2.68
CA MET A 1 24.27 -22.14 1.83
C MET A 1 24.11 -20.66 1.58
N SER A 2 24.02 -20.24 0.33
CA SER A 2 23.70 -18.85 -0.01
C SER A 2 22.25 -18.52 0.36
N VAL A 3 21.92 -17.24 0.61
CA VAL A 3 20.55 -16.80 0.92
C VAL A 3 19.58 -17.24 -0.18
N THR A 4 20.02 -17.21 -1.44
CA THR A 4 19.27 -17.67 -2.60
C THR A 4 18.96 -19.17 -2.57
N GLU A 5 19.88 -20.02 -2.11
CA GLU A 5 19.62 -21.46 -1.96
C GLU A 5 18.52 -21.73 -0.93
N MET A 6 18.54 -21.01 0.20
CA MET A 6 17.49 -21.13 1.23
C MET A 6 16.13 -20.66 0.71
N MET A 7 16.11 -19.61 -0.12
CA MET A 7 14.89 -19.12 -0.77
C MET A 7 14.31 -20.15 -1.74
N VAL A 8 15.16 -20.80 -2.54
CA VAL A 8 14.72 -21.83 -3.48
C VAL A 8 14.27 -23.10 -2.77
N ALA A 9 14.89 -23.46 -1.64
CA ALA A 9 14.51 -24.63 -0.85
C ALA A 9 13.09 -24.51 -0.25
N ASN A 10 12.71 -23.31 0.19
CA ASN A 10 11.37 -23.04 0.75
C ASN A 10 10.79 -21.73 0.17
N PRO A 11 10.32 -21.75 -1.09
CA PRO A 11 10.04 -20.52 -1.82
C PRO A 11 8.81 -19.78 -1.29
N LYS A 12 7.78 -20.48 -0.82
CA LYS A 12 6.58 -19.84 -0.26
C LYS A 12 6.85 -19.17 1.09
N ILE A 13 7.58 -19.85 1.99
CA ILE A 13 7.88 -19.35 3.33
C ILE A 13 8.86 -18.18 3.26
N SER A 14 9.92 -18.31 2.47
CA SER A 14 10.88 -17.22 2.27
C SER A 14 10.19 -15.98 1.69
N LEU A 15 9.32 -16.16 0.69
CA LEU A 15 8.57 -15.06 0.10
C LEU A 15 7.61 -14.40 1.10
N ALA A 16 6.96 -15.19 1.98
CA ALA A 16 6.13 -14.66 3.05
C ALA A 16 6.94 -13.77 4.01
N VAL A 17 8.10 -14.25 4.48
CA VAL A 17 8.99 -13.47 5.36
C VAL A 17 9.44 -12.17 4.69
N PHE A 18 9.89 -12.23 3.44
CA PHE A 18 10.27 -11.03 2.69
C PHE A 18 9.11 -10.05 2.51
N SER A 19 7.93 -10.53 2.15
CA SER A 19 6.75 -9.67 1.99
C SER A 19 6.38 -8.95 3.29
N VAL A 20 6.51 -9.61 4.45
CA VAL A 20 6.25 -9.01 5.76
C VAL A 20 7.28 -7.92 6.06
N VAL A 21 8.57 -8.21 5.85
CA VAL A 21 9.66 -7.25 6.08
C VAL A 21 9.52 -6.02 5.17
N VAL A 22 9.28 -6.23 3.89
CA VAL A 22 9.08 -5.13 2.93
C VAL A 22 7.84 -4.32 3.28
N THR A 23 6.75 -4.98 3.66
CA THR A 23 5.53 -4.29 4.12
C THR A 23 5.77 -3.49 5.39
N LEU A 24 6.54 -4.02 6.33
CA LEU A 24 6.94 -3.31 7.55
C LEU A 24 7.75 -2.05 7.22
N ILE A 25 8.80 -2.16 6.41
CA ILE A 25 9.62 -1.02 6.00
C ILE A 25 8.76 0.03 5.30
N SER A 26 7.93 -0.38 4.32
CA SER A 26 7.04 0.53 3.59
C SER A 26 6.04 1.23 4.53
N THR A 27 5.48 0.50 5.50
CA THR A 27 4.56 1.06 6.49
C THR A 27 5.24 2.06 7.41
N LEU A 28 6.50 1.80 7.81
CA LEU A 28 7.31 2.73 8.59
C LEU A 28 7.65 3.98 7.79
N VAL A 29 8.06 3.84 6.52
CA VAL A 29 8.29 4.99 5.64
C VAL A 29 7.02 5.82 5.51
N GLN A 30 5.87 5.21 5.25
CA GLN A 30 4.60 5.93 5.21
C GLN A 30 4.28 6.64 6.53
N LYS A 31 4.58 6.00 7.67
CA LYS A 31 4.35 6.58 9.00
C LYS A 31 5.20 7.82 9.25
N TYR A 32 6.49 7.77 8.90
CA TYR A 32 7.44 8.86 9.19
C TYR A 32 7.45 9.96 8.13
N PHE A 33 7.12 9.63 6.88
CA PHE A 33 7.15 10.59 5.77
C PHE A 33 5.79 11.27 5.52
N THR A 34 4.75 10.90 6.27
CA THR A 34 3.43 11.51 6.17
C THR A 34 2.90 11.93 7.53
N ASP A 35 2.31 13.12 7.60
CA ASP A 35 1.63 13.63 8.78
C ASP A 35 0.35 12.82 9.05
N GLN A 36 0.42 11.98 10.08
CA GLN A 36 -0.66 11.06 10.44
C GLN A 36 -1.86 11.79 11.05
N GLU A 37 -1.65 12.91 11.74
CA GLU A 37 -2.75 13.68 12.33
C GLU A 37 -3.50 14.44 11.25
N HIS A 38 -2.75 15.06 10.33
CA HIS A 38 -3.33 15.71 9.16
C HIS A 38 -4.11 14.73 8.28
N LEU A 39 -3.57 13.53 8.00
CA LEU A 39 -4.32 12.53 7.24
C LEU A 39 -5.60 12.08 7.93
N LYS A 40 -5.58 11.93 9.27
CA LYS A 40 -6.78 11.57 10.04
C LYS A 40 -7.83 12.66 9.97
N SER A 41 -7.43 13.94 10.05
CA SER A 41 -8.38 15.06 9.94
C SER A 41 -8.99 15.15 8.55
N LEU A 42 -8.20 14.97 7.48
CA LEU A 42 -8.70 14.91 6.11
C LEU A 42 -9.69 13.76 5.89
N LYS A 43 -9.39 12.55 6.40
CA LYS A 43 -10.31 11.40 6.32
C LYS A 43 -11.59 11.64 7.13
N LYS A 44 -11.51 12.37 8.24
CA LYS A 44 -12.70 12.76 9.02
C LYS A 44 -13.58 13.71 8.22
N ARG A 45 -13.00 14.78 7.66
CA ARG A 45 -13.73 15.74 6.82
C ARG A 45 -14.34 15.06 5.59
N GLN A 46 -13.62 14.12 4.97
CA GLN A 46 -14.15 13.32 3.87
C GLN A 46 -15.44 12.56 4.25
N LYS A 47 -15.49 11.97 5.45
CA LYS A 47 -16.70 11.29 5.94
C LYS A 47 -17.85 12.25 6.26
N GLU A 48 -17.53 13.43 6.78
CA GLU A 48 -18.52 14.48 7.06
C GLU A 48 -19.17 14.95 5.75
N ILE A 49 -18.37 15.27 4.73
CA ILE A 49 -18.88 15.68 3.40
C ILE A 49 -19.75 14.56 2.79
N GLN A 50 -19.33 13.29 2.89
CA GLN A 50 -20.16 12.17 2.41
C GLN A 50 -21.50 12.07 3.14
N ALA A 51 -21.55 12.41 4.43
CA ALA A 51 -22.78 12.44 5.20
C ALA A 51 -23.66 13.66 4.83
N GLU A 52 -23.05 14.81 4.57
CA GLU A 52 -23.73 16.03 4.11
C GLU A 52 -24.35 15.83 2.72
N ILE A 53 -23.62 15.25 1.76
CA ILE A 53 -24.12 14.91 0.42
C ILE A 53 -25.36 13.99 0.50
N ARG A 54 -25.38 13.04 1.43
CA ARG A 54 -26.53 12.12 1.63
C ARG A 54 -27.76 12.81 2.22
N LYS A 55 -27.57 13.90 2.97
CA LYS A 55 -28.66 14.65 3.63
C LYS A 55 -29.21 15.76 2.74
N THR A 56 -28.38 16.30 1.86
CA THR A 56 -28.71 17.44 1.01
C THR A 56 -29.31 16.98 -0.32
N LYS A 57 -30.44 17.57 -0.71
CA LYS A 57 -31.08 17.36 -2.03
C LYS A 57 -30.87 18.54 -2.99
N GLU A 58 -30.33 19.64 -2.49
CA GLU A 58 -30.01 20.86 -3.25
C GLU A 58 -28.83 20.60 -4.21
N PRO A 59 -29.00 20.75 -5.54
CA PRO A 59 -27.94 20.49 -6.51
C PRO A 59 -26.73 21.42 -6.38
N SER A 60 -26.96 22.69 -6.02
CA SER A 60 -25.91 23.71 -5.84
C SER A 60 -24.97 23.36 -4.68
N VAL A 61 -25.55 23.04 -3.53
CA VAL A 61 -24.80 22.63 -2.33
C VAL A 61 -24.10 21.30 -2.56
N MET A 62 -24.73 20.37 -3.29
CA MET A 62 -24.11 19.10 -3.66
C MET A 62 -22.89 19.31 -4.57
N GLN A 63 -22.94 20.28 -5.49
CA GLN A 63 -21.82 20.62 -6.35
C GLN A 63 -20.65 21.21 -5.55
N GLU A 64 -20.91 22.12 -4.60
CA GLU A 64 -19.88 22.67 -3.71
C GLU A 64 -19.20 21.58 -2.87
N LEU A 65 -19.98 20.68 -2.27
CA LEU A 65 -19.47 19.55 -1.49
C LEU A 65 -18.61 18.58 -2.32
N ASN A 66 -18.99 18.35 -3.58
CA ASN A 66 -18.18 17.55 -4.50
C ASN A 66 -16.86 18.25 -4.87
N LEU A 67 -16.86 19.58 -5.04
CA LEU A 67 -15.64 20.34 -5.27
C LEU A 67 -14.71 20.28 -4.05
N GLU A 68 -15.24 20.43 -2.85
CA GLU A 68 -14.46 20.28 -1.61
C GLU A 68 -13.88 18.87 -1.47
N MET A 69 -14.68 17.83 -1.77
CA MET A 69 -14.24 16.43 -1.82
C MET A 69 -13.05 16.23 -2.77
N MET A 70 -13.11 16.84 -3.96
CA MET A 70 -12.04 16.77 -4.95
C MET A 70 -10.77 17.48 -4.44
N GLN A 71 -10.91 18.65 -3.84
CA GLN A 71 -9.78 19.38 -3.25
C GLN A 71 -9.11 18.57 -2.13
N LEU A 72 -9.89 18.01 -1.20
CA LEU A 72 -9.38 17.14 -0.12
C LEU A 72 -8.65 15.92 -0.67
N THR A 73 -9.21 15.30 -1.72
CA THR A 73 -8.58 14.17 -2.40
C THR A 73 -7.22 14.57 -2.99
N GLY A 74 -7.13 15.76 -3.58
CA GLY A 74 -5.87 16.32 -4.07
C GLY A 74 -4.82 16.54 -2.97
N VAL A 75 -5.23 17.06 -1.81
CA VAL A 75 -4.34 17.24 -0.64
C VAL A 75 -3.86 15.90 -0.08
N MET A 76 -4.75 14.92 0.05
CA MET A 76 -4.40 13.56 0.47
C MET A 76 -3.44 12.88 -0.51
N PHE A 77 -3.67 13.05 -1.81
CA PHE A 77 -2.79 12.52 -2.85
C PHE A 77 -1.39 13.13 -2.72
N LYS A 78 -1.26 14.46 -2.67
CA LYS A 78 0.02 15.16 -2.47
C LYS A 78 0.76 14.69 -1.22
N SER A 79 0.04 14.51 -0.12
CA SER A 79 0.59 13.98 1.15
C SER A 79 1.12 12.55 1.01
N SER A 80 0.56 11.76 0.09
CA SER A 80 0.95 10.38 -0.20
C SER A 80 2.02 10.27 -1.29
N MET A 81 2.27 11.32 -2.08
CA MET A 81 3.29 11.29 -3.14
C MET A 81 4.71 11.22 -2.58
N LYS A 82 5.00 11.99 -1.51
CA LYS A 82 6.34 12.01 -0.90
C LYS A 82 6.82 10.61 -0.47
N PRO A 83 6.07 9.83 0.32
CA PRO A 83 6.48 8.46 0.66
C PRO A 83 6.48 7.54 -0.57
N MET A 84 5.59 7.75 -1.55
CA MET A 84 5.56 6.94 -2.77
C MET A 84 6.88 7.04 -3.55
N PHE A 85 7.40 8.25 -3.78
CA PHE A 85 8.68 8.41 -4.49
C PHE A 85 9.88 7.87 -3.72
N VAL A 86 9.86 7.96 -2.40
CA VAL A 86 10.92 7.39 -1.55
C VAL A 86 10.88 5.86 -1.58
N THR A 87 9.68 5.27 -1.65
CA THR A 87 9.51 3.81 -1.66
C THR A 87 9.66 3.19 -3.05
N ILE A 88 9.34 3.89 -4.13
CA ILE A 88 9.31 3.27 -5.48
C ILE A 88 10.69 2.78 -5.93
N ILE A 89 11.75 3.55 -5.69
CA ILE A 89 13.12 3.20 -6.07
C ILE A 89 13.58 1.90 -5.39
N PRO A 90 13.54 1.77 -4.05
CA PRO A 90 13.94 0.54 -3.38
C PRO A 90 13.00 -0.63 -3.72
N PHE A 91 11.70 -0.38 -3.92
CA PHE A 91 10.77 -1.42 -4.35
C PHE A 91 11.12 -2.00 -5.72
N ILE A 92 11.49 -1.17 -6.70
CA ILE A 92 11.86 -1.64 -8.05
C ILE A 92 13.11 -2.52 -7.97
N ILE A 93 14.15 -2.08 -7.27
CA ILE A 93 15.40 -2.84 -7.11
C ILE A 93 15.11 -4.20 -6.47
N LEU A 94 14.32 -4.19 -5.40
CA LEU A 94 13.89 -5.41 -4.70
C LEU A 94 13.05 -6.33 -5.60
N PHE A 95 12.13 -5.78 -6.40
CA PHE A 95 11.29 -6.57 -7.30
C PHE A 95 12.08 -7.22 -8.43
N VAL A 96 13.09 -6.54 -8.99
CA VAL A 96 13.97 -7.11 -10.01
C VAL A 96 14.73 -8.32 -9.43
N TRP A 97 15.24 -8.19 -8.21
CA TRP A 97 15.91 -9.29 -7.53
C TRP A 97 14.97 -10.45 -7.19
N LEU A 98 13.79 -10.18 -6.61
CA LEU A 98 12.77 -11.19 -6.32
C LEU A 98 12.35 -11.93 -7.60
N LYS A 99 12.18 -11.21 -8.72
CA LYS A 99 11.87 -11.82 -10.02
C LYS A 99 12.94 -12.83 -10.43
N SER A 100 14.22 -12.51 -10.25
CA SER A 100 15.32 -13.41 -10.64
C SER A 100 15.30 -14.75 -9.90
N VAL A 101 14.86 -14.75 -8.63
CA VAL A 101 14.82 -15.94 -7.77
C VAL A 101 13.50 -16.70 -7.94
N TYR A 102 12.37 -16.01 -7.81
CA TYR A 102 11.05 -16.64 -7.71
C TYR A 102 10.39 -16.95 -9.05
N SER A 103 10.87 -16.39 -10.16
CA SER A 103 10.39 -16.80 -11.50
C SER A 103 10.72 -18.26 -11.81
N VAL A 104 11.86 -18.74 -11.31
CA VAL A 104 12.29 -20.14 -11.45
C VAL A 104 11.69 -21.00 -10.33
N ALA A 105 11.72 -20.51 -9.08
CA ALA A 105 11.30 -21.30 -7.91
C ALA A 105 9.77 -21.47 -7.78
N ILE A 106 8.98 -20.56 -8.33
CA ILE A 106 7.52 -20.64 -8.38
C ILE A 106 7.10 -20.42 -9.83
N PRO A 107 7.22 -21.46 -10.68
CA PRO A 107 6.92 -21.33 -12.09
C PRO A 107 5.41 -21.17 -12.31
N GLY A 108 5.06 -20.52 -13.41
CA GLY A 108 3.69 -20.33 -13.85
C GLY A 108 3.18 -18.90 -13.68
N SER A 109 2.08 -18.63 -14.37
CA SER A 109 1.42 -17.33 -14.38
C SER A 109 -0.07 -17.54 -14.21
N TRP A 110 -0.71 -16.60 -13.52
CA TRP A 110 -2.16 -16.50 -13.51
C TRP A 110 -2.53 -15.14 -14.03
N TRP A 111 -3.30 -15.13 -15.13
CA TRP A 111 -3.52 -13.93 -15.93
C TRP A 111 -2.18 -13.39 -16.51
N ILE A 112 -2.05 -12.07 -16.58
CA ILE A 112 -0.86 -11.35 -17.06
C ILE A 112 0.32 -11.44 -16.08
N PHE A 113 0.09 -11.86 -14.83
CA PHE A 113 1.11 -11.81 -13.77
C PHE A 113 1.63 -13.21 -13.36
N PRO A 114 2.95 -13.34 -13.08
CA PRO A 114 3.52 -14.55 -12.50
C PRO A 114 2.89 -14.95 -11.16
N LEU A 115 2.82 -16.25 -10.88
CA LEU A 115 2.22 -16.79 -9.65
C LEU A 115 2.89 -16.27 -8.37
N TRP A 116 4.21 -16.09 -8.38
CA TRP A 116 4.93 -15.56 -7.23
C TRP A 116 4.48 -14.14 -6.84
N ILE A 117 4.03 -13.32 -7.80
CA ILE A 117 3.50 -11.97 -7.49
C ILE A 117 2.21 -12.09 -6.69
N TRP A 118 1.34 -13.06 -7.03
CA TRP A 118 0.10 -13.29 -6.29
C TRP A 118 0.36 -13.76 -4.86
N TYR A 119 1.32 -14.66 -4.65
CA TYR A 119 1.74 -15.05 -3.30
C TYR A 119 2.29 -13.85 -2.52
N TYR A 120 3.19 -13.07 -3.12
CA TYR A 120 3.73 -11.86 -2.51
C TYR A 120 2.62 -10.88 -2.12
N LEU A 121 1.68 -10.63 -3.03
CA LEU A 121 0.56 -9.72 -2.80
C LEU A 121 -0.32 -10.22 -1.65
N GLY A 122 -0.69 -11.51 -1.66
CA GLY A 122 -1.50 -12.11 -0.60
C GLY A 122 -0.86 -11.96 0.78
N TYR A 123 0.43 -12.32 0.92
CA TYR A 123 1.14 -12.17 2.18
C TYR A 123 1.30 -10.70 2.60
N SER A 124 1.61 -9.80 1.65
CA SER A 124 1.76 -8.37 1.93
C SER A 124 0.46 -7.70 2.39
N ILE A 125 -0.70 -8.11 1.85
CA ILE A 125 -2.01 -7.59 2.28
C ILE A 125 -2.28 -7.98 3.74
N VAL A 126 -2.10 -9.26 4.08
CA VAL A 126 -2.29 -9.75 5.45
C VAL A 126 -1.34 -9.03 6.41
N ALA A 127 -0.06 -8.92 6.05
CA ALA A 127 0.93 -8.19 6.83
C ALA A 127 0.54 -6.72 7.01
N SER A 128 0.10 -6.05 5.94
CA SER A 128 -0.30 -4.64 5.94
C SER A 128 -1.47 -4.38 6.88
N ILE A 129 -2.48 -5.25 6.88
CA ILE A 129 -3.63 -5.14 7.78
C ILE A 129 -3.18 -5.22 9.24
N ILE A 130 -2.29 -6.15 9.57
CA ILE A 130 -1.78 -6.33 10.94
C ILE A 130 -0.91 -5.12 11.33
N LEU A 131 0.05 -4.77 10.49
CA LEU A 131 1.04 -3.73 10.76
C LEU A 131 0.42 -2.34 10.88
N ARG A 132 -0.57 -2.00 10.05
CA ARG A 132 -1.29 -0.72 10.14
C ARG A 132 -2.02 -0.58 11.47
N LYS A 133 -2.64 -1.68 11.95
CA LYS A 133 -3.31 -1.71 13.26
C LYS A 133 -2.31 -1.54 14.41
N VAL A 134 -1.21 -2.28 14.40
CA VAL A 134 -0.17 -2.22 15.45
C VAL A 134 0.51 -0.85 15.48
N LEU A 135 0.87 -0.32 14.32
CA LEU A 135 1.64 0.93 14.21
C LEU A 135 0.76 2.19 14.23
N LYS A 136 -0.58 2.05 14.29
CA LYS A 136 -1.59 3.12 14.28
C LYS A 136 -1.44 4.10 13.11
N VAL A 137 -1.08 3.57 11.95
CA VAL A 137 -0.94 4.33 10.70
C VAL A 137 -2.32 4.63 10.14
N ALA A 138 -2.52 5.87 9.69
CA ALA A 138 -3.81 6.41 9.27
C ALA A 138 -4.39 5.73 8.04
#